data_AF-A0A853MFR7-F1
#
_entry.id   AF-A0A853MFR7-F1
#
_cell.length_a   1.000
_cell.length_b   1.000
_cell.length_c   1.000
_cell.angle_alpha   90.00
_cell.angle_beta   90.00
_cell.angle_gamma   90.00
#
_symmetry.space_group_name_H-M   'P 1'
#
loop_
_entity.id
_entity.type
_entity.pdbx_description
1 polymer ?
#
loop_
_entity_poly.entity_id
_entity_poly.type
_entity_poly.pdbx_seq_one_letter_code
_entity_poly.pdbx_strand_id
1 'polypeptide(L)'
;MVDIIYPLIFALGVGLIYYCWWKVRRTGNYKFSYGMIAGIIVLWLLSGDEFFNSLLVFGGAYLLWHYRQIISPTILFYGIFSLFIIFATGRTMSINRYAYGCVSLAICWGIFLSRHVKLNYFIILWFIIMLITSSIRFAQGLWVA
;
A
#
# COMPACT_ATOMS: atom_id res chain seq x y z
N MET A 1 12.76 24.29 2.92
CA MET A 1 12.94 23.55 4.18
C MET A 1 11.90 22.45 4.16
N VAL A 2 12.29 21.18 4.20
CA VAL A 2 11.32 20.06 4.23
C VAL A 2 10.67 20.11 5.60
N ASP A 3 9.44 20.60 5.67
CA ASP A 3 8.72 20.80 6.92
C ASP A 3 8.60 19.46 7.65
N ILE A 4 9.32 19.33 8.76
CA ILE A 4 9.34 18.18 9.70
C ILE A 4 7.93 17.73 10.10
N ILE A 5 6.94 18.61 9.93
CA ILE A 5 5.51 18.40 10.13
C ILE A 5 4.96 17.29 9.21
N TYR A 6 5.38 17.23 7.94
CA TYR A 6 4.89 16.24 6.97
C TYR A 6 5.25 14.79 7.35
N PRO A 7 6.53 14.45 7.63
CA PRO A 7 6.88 13.09 8.04
C PRO A 7 6.29 12.74 9.42
N LEU A 8 6.04 13.72 10.30
CA LEU A 8 5.44 13.49 11.60
C LEU A 8 3.93 13.15 11.49
N ILE A 9 3.18 13.88 10.66
CA ILE A 9 1.78 13.57 10.36
C ILE A 9 1.66 12.21 9.68
N PHE A 10 2.57 11.90 8.75
CA PHE A 10 2.64 10.60 8.10
C PHE A 10 2.88 9.46 9.11
N ALA A 11 3.87 9.61 10.00
CA ALA A 11 4.16 8.62 11.03
C ALA A 11 2.99 8.42 12.02
N LEU A 12 2.33 9.50 12.42
CA LEU A 12 1.13 9.44 13.27
C LEU A 12 -0.04 8.75 12.55
N GLY A 13 -0.21 9.02 11.25
CA GLY A 13 -1.20 8.36 10.40
C GLY A 13 -0.99 6.86 10.30
N VAL A 14 0.23 6.44 9.96
CA VAL A 14 0.62 5.03 9.89
C VAL A 14 0.48 4.36 11.26
N GLY A 15 0.85 5.04 12.34
CA GLY A 15 0.68 4.58 13.71
C GLY A 15 -0.78 4.37 14.10
N LEU A 16 -1.67 5.28 13.70
CA LEU A 16 -3.12 5.17 13.92
C LEU A 16 -3.72 4.00 13.15
N ILE A 17 -3.33 3.80 11.89
CA ILE A 17 -3.77 2.64 11.10
C ILE A 17 -3.26 1.33 11.72
N TYR A 18 -2.00 1.29 12.14
CA TYR A 18 -1.41 0.12 12.79
C TYR A 18 -2.09 -0.20 14.13
N TYR A 19 -2.33 0.82 14.96
CA TYR A 19 -3.05 0.67 16.23
C TYR A 19 -4.49 0.19 16.01
N CYS A 20 -5.19 0.76 15.01
CA CYS A 20 -6.52 0.33 14.62
C CYS A 20 -6.53 -1.13 14.14
N TRP A 21 -5.57 -1.52 13.30
CA TRP A 21 -5.40 -2.91 12.85
C TRP A 21 -5.14 -3.85 14.03
N TRP A 22 -4.23 -3.49 14.93
CA TRP A 22 -3.90 -4.30 16.09
C TRP A 22 -5.13 -4.53 16.99
N LYS A 23 -5.96 -3.49 17.18
CA LYS A 23 -7.24 -3.61 17.89
C LYS A 23 -8.27 -4.46 17.13
N VAL A 24 -8.43 -4.29 15.82
CA VAL A 24 -9.32 -5.13 14.98
C VAL A 24 -8.97 -6.60 15.16
N ARG A 25 -7.68 -6.93 15.15
CA ARG A 25 -7.17 -8.30 15.31
C ARG A 25 -7.53 -8.92 16.67
N ARG A 26 -7.74 -8.10 17.72
CA ARG A 26 -8.13 -8.56 19.06
C ARG A 26 -9.64 -8.60 19.30
N THR A 27 -10.41 -7.70 18.69
CA THR A 27 -11.81 -7.47 19.10
C THR A 27 -12.85 -7.98 18.10
N GLY A 28 -12.45 -8.41 16.90
CA GLY A 28 -13.35 -9.04 15.91
C GLY A 28 -14.53 -8.16 15.45
N ASN A 29 -14.49 -6.86 15.75
CA ASN A 29 -15.65 -5.99 15.64
C ASN A 29 -15.70 -5.29 14.27
N TYR A 30 -16.79 -5.50 13.54
CA TYR A 30 -16.97 -5.07 12.14
C TYR A 30 -16.98 -3.55 11.93
N LYS A 31 -17.32 -2.77 12.96
CA LYS A 31 -17.32 -1.29 12.90
C LYS A 31 -15.92 -0.72 12.71
N PHE A 32 -14.90 -1.46 13.14
CA PHE A 32 -13.50 -1.01 13.11
C PHE A 32 -12.85 -1.17 11.72
N SER A 33 -13.39 -2.04 10.85
CA SER A 33 -12.95 -2.16 9.44
C SER A 33 -13.25 -0.90 8.62
N TYR A 34 -14.36 -0.21 8.89
CA TYR A 34 -14.68 1.07 8.25
C TYR A 34 -13.73 2.18 8.68
N GLY A 35 -13.28 2.16 9.94
CA GLY A 35 -12.25 3.09 10.44
C GLY A 35 -10.90 2.93 9.73
N MET A 36 -10.50 1.69 9.40
CA MET A 36 -9.31 1.43 8.59
C MET A 36 -9.44 1.99 7.17
N ILE A 37 -10.59 1.79 6.52
CA ILE A 37 -10.85 2.30 5.17
C ILE A 37 -10.82 3.84 5.17
N ALA A 38 -11.49 4.47 6.14
CA ALA A 38 -11.47 5.93 6.29
C ALA A 38 -10.04 6.45 6.52
N GLY A 39 -9.25 5.78 7.36
CA GLY A 39 -7.85 6.13 7.59
C GLY A 39 -6.99 6.06 6.33
N ILE A 40 -7.16 5.01 5.51
CA ILE A 40 -6.45 4.86 4.23
C ILE A 40 -6.81 5.99 3.27
N ILE A 41 -8.09 6.34 3.15
CA ILE A 41 -8.56 7.45 2.29
C ILE A 41 -7.96 8.78 2.75
N VAL A 42 -8.02 9.06 4.06
CA VAL A 42 -7.49 10.32 4.63
C VAL A 42 -5.99 10.44 4.39
N LEU A 43 -5.22 9.38 4.62
CA LEU A 43 -3.77 9.40 4.37
C LEU A 43 -3.42 9.51 2.90
N TRP A 44 -4.20 8.88 2.02
CA TRP A 44 -4.02 9.07 0.60
C TRP A 44 -4.31 10.51 0.16
N LEU A 45 -5.39 11.13 0.65
CA LEU A 45 -5.68 12.55 0.37
C LEU A 45 -4.58 13.50 0.86
N LEU A 46 -3.94 13.19 1.99
CA LEU A 46 -2.88 14.02 2.60
C LEU A 46 -1.52 13.89 1.91
N SER A 47 -1.16 12.67 1.48
CA SER A 47 0.19 12.34 1.02
C SER A 47 0.26 11.96 -0.46
N GLY A 48 -0.88 11.90 -1.14
CA GLY A 48 -0.97 11.54 -2.55
C GLY A 48 -0.41 10.15 -2.85
N ASP A 49 0.23 10.02 -4.01
CA ASP A 49 0.75 8.74 -4.49
C ASP A 49 1.94 8.22 -3.67
N GLU A 50 2.71 9.11 -3.03
CA GLU A 50 3.88 8.76 -2.21
C GLU A 50 3.53 7.85 -1.02
N PHE A 51 2.32 8.00 -0.47
CA PHE A 51 1.81 7.13 0.58
C PHE A 51 1.58 5.71 0.07
N PHE A 52 0.97 5.55 -1.10
CA PHE A 52 0.76 4.22 -1.68
C PHE A 52 2.10 3.55 -1.99
N ASN A 53 3.09 4.28 -2.47
CA ASN A 53 4.41 3.72 -2.77
C ASN A 53 5.12 3.25 -1.51
N SER A 54 5.11 4.07 -0.46
CA SER A 54 5.64 3.70 0.84
C SER A 54 4.89 2.50 1.43
N LEU A 55 3.55 2.49 1.34
CA LEU A 55 2.72 1.39 1.82
C LEU A 55 3.02 0.09 1.06
N LEU A 56 3.17 0.14 -0.26
CA LEU A 56 3.47 -1.04 -1.09
C LEU A 56 4.83 -1.64 -0.75
N VAL A 57 5.86 -0.80 -0.57
CA VAL A 57 7.23 -1.25 -0.26
C VAL A 57 7.33 -1.73 1.19
N PHE A 58 7.00 -0.88 2.18
CA PHE A 58 7.14 -1.23 3.59
C PHE A 58 6.08 -2.22 4.05
N GLY A 59 4.82 -2.04 3.64
CA GLY A 59 3.75 -2.98 3.91
C GLY A 59 4.02 -4.31 3.22
N GLY A 60 4.48 -4.30 1.97
CA GLY A 60 4.89 -5.49 1.24
C GLY A 60 6.05 -6.24 1.91
N ALA A 61 7.07 -5.54 2.38
CA ALA A 61 8.18 -6.12 3.14
C ALA A 61 7.70 -6.78 4.45
N TYR A 62 6.82 -6.09 5.19
CA TYR A 62 6.20 -6.64 6.40
C TYR A 62 5.38 -7.90 6.08
N LEU A 63 4.57 -7.86 5.02
CA LEU A 63 3.74 -8.97 4.55
C LEU A 63 4.58 -10.17 4.13
N LEU A 64 5.69 -9.93 3.44
CA LEU A 64 6.63 -10.97 3.02
C LEU A 64 7.26 -11.67 4.22
N TRP A 65 7.62 -10.91 5.25
CA TRP A 65 8.08 -11.50 6.51
C TRP A 65 6.95 -12.22 7.27
N HIS A 66 5.74 -11.66 7.31
CA HIS A 66 4.60 -12.24 8.00
C HIS A 66 4.16 -13.57 7.39
N TYR A 67 4.15 -13.67 6.06
CA TYR A 67 3.74 -14.87 5.33
C TYR A 67 4.89 -15.81 4.98
N ARG A 68 6.08 -15.62 5.55
CA ARG A 68 7.26 -16.45 5.27
C ARG A 68 7.06 -17.96 5.45
N GLN A 69 6.11 -18.37 6.30
CA GLN A 69 5.81 -19.78 6.54
C GLN A 69 4.76 -20.35 5.57
N ILE A 70 4.11 -19.50 4.79
CA ILE A 70 3.02 -19.87 3.87
C ILE A 70 3.50 -19.81 2.42
N ILE A 71 4.40 -18.86 2.11
CA ILE A 71 4.96 -18.68 0.76
C ILE A 71 6.14 -19.63 0.51
N SER A 72 6.36 -19.99 -0.76
CA SER A 72 7.49 -20.83 -1.14
C SER A 72 8.83 -20.12 -0.89
N PRO A 73 9.91 -20.85 -0.59
CA PRO A 73 11.24 -20.26 -0.38
C PRO A 73 11.68 -19.40 -1.57
N THR A 74 11.36 -19.82 -2.80
CA THR A 74 11.67 -19.08 -4.03
C THR A 74 11.04 -17.70 -4.05
N ILE A 75 9.74 -17.58 -3.71
CA ILE A 75 9.02 -16.29 -3.66
C ILE A 75 9.65 -15.38 -2.59
N LEU A 76 10.03 -15.96 -1.45
CA LEU A 76 10.65 -15.24 -0.35
C LEU A 76 12.01 -14.68 -0.74
N PHE A 77 12.91 -15.49 -1.33
CA PHE A 77 14.20 -14.99 -1.81
C PHE A 77 14.03 -13.94 -2.90
N TYR A 78 13.15 -14.17 -3.88
CA TYR A 78 12.89 -13.20 -4.94
C TYR A 78 12.44 -11.86 -4.37
N GLY A 79 11.49 -11.86 -3.43
CA GLY A 79 10.98 -10.63 -2.85
C GLY A 79 12.00 -9.92 -1.94
N ILE A 80 12.85 -10.66 -1.22
CA ILE A 80 13.97 -10.07 -0.45
C ILE A 80 14.96 -9.40 -1.40
N PHE A 81 15.40 -10.07 -2.47
CA PHE A 81 16.32 -9.48 -3.44
C PHE A 81 15.70 -8.30 -4.19
N SER A 82 14.41 -8.36 -4.53
CA SER A 82 13.71 -7.23 -5.11
C SER A 82 13.66 -6.02 -4.17
N LEU A 83 13.44 -6.22 -2.86
CA LEU A 83 13.52 -5.15 -1.86
C LEU A 83 14.93 -4.58 -1.76
N PHE A 84 15.97 -5.45 -1.75
CA PHE A 84 17.36 -4.99 -1.77
C PHE A 84 17.65 -4.11 -2.98
N ILE A 85 17.16 -4.46 -4.17
CA ILE A 85 17.34 -3.65 -5.38
C ILE A 85 16.65 -2.29 -5.22
N ILE A 86 15.42 -2.25 -4.68
CA ILE A 86 14.68 -1.01 -4.42
C ILE A 86 15.46 -0.10 -3.45
N PHE A 87 16.01 -0.65 -2.37
CA PHE A 87 16.78 0.13 -1.41
C PHE A 87 18.15 0.55 -1.94
N ALA A 88 18.83 -0.31 -2.71
CA ALA A 88 20.14 0.00 -3.28
C ALA A 88 20.08 1.09 -4.37
N THR A 89 18.96 1.21 -5.08
CA THR A 89 18.83 2.22 -6.15
C THR A 89 18.62 3.64 -5.62
N GLY A 90 18.23 3.83 -4.35
CA GLY A 90 18.18 5.14 -3.67
C GLY A 90 17.30 6.22 -4.31
N ARG A 91 16.62 5.92 -5.41
CA ARG A 91 15.81 6.87 -6.18
C ARG A 91 14.33 6.65 -5.88
N THR A 92 13.82 7.45 -4.95
CA THR A 92 12.38 7.54 -4.62
C THR A 92 11.52 7.85 -5.85
N MET A 93 12.05 8.60 -6.81
CA MET A 93 11.36 9.05 -8.02
C MET A 93 10.99 7.92 -9.02
N SER A 94 11.49 6.69 -8.83
CA SER A 94 11.12 5.52 -9.66
C SER A 94 10.71 4.28 -8.87
N ILE A 95 10.48 4.42 -7.56
CA ILE A 95 10.06 3.31 -6.69
C ILE A 95 8.82 2.61 -7.26
N ASN A 96 7.90 3.35 -7.86
CA ASN A 96 6.65 2.83 -8.41
C ASN A 96 6.93 1.77 -9.48
N ARG A 97 7.86 2.06 -10.39
CA ARG A 97 8.17 1.16 -11.52
C ARG A 97 8.76 -0.17 -11.04
N TYR A 98 9.59 -0.13 -10.00
CA TYR A 98 10.19 -1.34 -9.43
C TYR A 98 9.24 -2.07 -8.48
N ALA A 99 8.47 -1.36 -7.65
CA ALA A 99 7.50 -1.95 -6.73
C ALA A 99 6.36 -2.66 -7.47
N TYR A 100 5.84 -2.10 -8.56
CA TYR A 100 4.85 -2.77 -9.41
C TYR A 100 5.42 -4.00 -10.14
N GLY A 101 6.72 -4.00 -10.46
CA GLY A 101 7.41 -5.14 -11.06
C GLY A 101 7.72 -6.29 -10.08
N CYS A 102 7.55 -6.09 -8.78
CA CYS A 102 7.83 -7.10 -7.76
C CYS A 102 6.69 -8.11 -7.62
N VAL A 103 6.74 -9.18 -8.42
CA VAL A 103 5.75 -10.27 -8.41
C VAL A 103 5.54 -10.85 -7.00
N SER A 104 6.61 -11.03 -6.22
CA SER A 104 6.51 -11.54 -4.84
C SER A 104 5.72 -10.63 -3.89
N LEU A 105 5.84 -9.31 -4.04
CA LEU A 105 5.08 -8.36 -3.22
C LEU A 105 3.60 -8.39 -3.61
N ALA A 106 3.30 -8.47 -4.91
CA ALA A 106 1.93 -8.60 -5.41
C ALA A 106 1.26 -9.88 -4.88
N ILE A 107 1.95 -11.01 -4.85
CA ILE A 107 1.44 -12.27 -4.28
C ILE A 107 1.10 -12.09 -2.79
N CYS A 108 2.00 -11.47 -2.02
CA CYS A 108 1.78 -11.27 -0.58
C CYS A 108 0.58 -10.33 -0.31
N TRP A 109 0.45 -9.26 -1.09
CA TRP A 109 -0.71 -8.36 -1.04
C TRP A 109 -2.00 -9.09 -1.44
N GLY A 110 -1.96 -9.95 -2.45
CA GLY A 110 -3.09 -10.78 -2.86
C GLY A 110 -3.57 -11.74 -1.76
N ILE A 111 -2.64 -12.42 -1.08
CA ILE A 111 -2.96 -13.29 0.08
C ILE A 111 -3.56 -12.48 1.23
N PHE A 112 -3.09 -11.25 1.44
CA PHE A 112 -3.65 -10.37 2.46
C PHE A 112 -5.07 -9.91 2.11
N LEU A 113 -5.29 -9.49 0.87
CA LEU A 113 -6.58 -9.02 0.39
C LEU A 113 -7.63 -10.14 0.36
N SER A 114 -7.24 -11.37 0.01
CA SER A 114 -8.14 -12.52 0.01
C SER A 114 -8.65 -12.87 1.41
N ARG A 115 -7.85 -12.63 2.46
CA ARG A 115 -8.24 -12.81 3.86
C ARG A 115 -9.12 -11.67 4.39
N HIS A 116 -9.12 -10.52 3.72
CA HIS A 116 -9.87 -9.32 4.11
C HIS A 116 -10.83 -8.88 3.01
N VAL A 117 -11.88 -9.68 2.79
CA VAL A 117 -12.90 -9.52 1.73
C VAL A 117 -13.45 -8.09 1.63
N LYS A 118 -13.74 -7.42 2.76
CA LYS A 118 -14.28 -6.06 2.79
C LYS A 118 -13.28 -5.01 2.27
N LEU A 119 -12.00 -5.18 2.59
CA LEU A 119 -10.94 -4.27 2.14
C LEU A 119 -10.66 -4.46 0.64
N ASN A 120 -10.79 -5.70 0.14
CA ASN A 120 -10.66 -6.01 -1.28
C ASN A 120 -11.72 -5.28 -2.13
N TYR A 121 -13.00 -5.37 -1.74
CA TYR A 121 -14.06 -4.63 -2.46
C TYR A 121 -13.82 -3.12 -2.49
N PHE A 122 -13.33 -2.55 -1.38
CA PHE A 122 -12.98 -1.14 -1.33
C PHE A 122 -11.85 -0.80 -2.31
N ILE A 123 -10.79 -1.60 -2.35
CA ILE A 123 -9.64 -1.37 -3.25
C ILE A 123 -10.06 -1.52 -4.72
N ILE A 124 -10.91 -2.49 -5.05
CA ILE A 124 -11.45 -2.65 -6.40
C ILE A 124 -12.27 -1.40 -6.78
N LEU A 125 -13.18 -0.95 -5.91
CA LEU A 125 -13.97 0.27 -6.14
C LEU A 125 -13.06 1.49 -6.35
N TRP A 126 -12.01 1.60 -5.54
CA TRP A 126 -11.01 2.65 -5.64
C TRP A 126 -10.31 2.67 -7.00
N PHE A 127 -9.82 1.51 -7.46
CA PHE A 127 -9.19 1.37 -8.78
C PHE A 127 -10.18 1.68 -9.92
N ILE A 128 -11.45 1.32 -9.79
CA ILE A 128 -12.49 1.66 -10.77
C ILE A 128 -12.64 3.19 -10.88
N ILE A 129 -12.72 3.90 -9.75
CA ILE A 129 -12.83 5.37 -9.76
C ILE A 129 -11.57 6.00 -10.39
N MET A 130 -10.39 5.50 -10.05
CA MET A 130 -9.12 5.96 -10.65
C MET A 130 -9.06 5.72 -12.15
N LEU A 131 -9.54 4.56 -12.61
CA LEU A 131 -9.61 4.22 -14.03
C LEU A 131 -10.54 5.17 -14.77
N ILE A 132 -11.78 5.36 -14.28
CA ILE A 132 -12.77 6.24 -14.89
C ILE A 132 -12.26 7.68 -14.96
N THR A 133 -11.72 8.21 -13.86
CA THR A 133 -11.19 9.58 -13.82
C THR A 133 -10.01 9.76 -14.77
N SER A 134 -9.12 8.77 -14.86
CA SER A 134 -8.01 8.77 -15.82
C SER A 134 -8.49 8.70 -17.28
N SER A 135 -9.48 7.85 -17.57
CA SER A 135 -10.09 7.76 -18.91
C SER A 135 -10.77 9.07 -19.34
N ILE A 136 -11.46 9.75 -18.42
CA ILE A 136 -12.07 11.06 -18.69
C ILE A 136 -10.99 12.10 -18.99
N ARG A 137 -9.93 12.18 -18.15
CA ARG A 137 -8.81 13.10 -18.37
C ARG A 137 -8.10 12.84 -19.69
N PHE A 138 -7.93 11.58 -20.05
CA PHE A 138 -7.40 11.17 -21.35
C PHE A 138 -8.29 11.64 -22.50
N ALA A 139 -9.60 11.43 -22.41
CA ALA A 139 -10.56 11.88 -23.43
C ALA A 139 -10.62 13.41 -23.57
N GLN A 140 -10.35 14.15 -22.49
CA GLN A 140 -10.26 15.62 -22.48
C GLN A 140 -8.94 16.16 -23.07
N GLY A 141 -8.02 15.29 -23.48
CA GLY A 141 -6.70 15.71 -23.97
C GLY A 141 -5.79 16.31 -22.90
N LEU A 142 -6.19 16.24 -21.62
CA LEU A 142 -5.44 16.74 -20.45
C LEU A 142 -4.39 15.73 -19.98
N TRP A 143 -3.75 15.01 -20.92
CA TRP A 143 -2.77 13.99 -20.56
C TRP A 143 -1.54 14.67 -19.93
N VAL A 144 -1.47 14.61 -18.61
CA VAL A 144 -0.33 15.07 -17.82
C VAL A 144 0.76 14.02 -17.99
N ALA A 145 1.83 14.41 -18.67
CA ALA A 145 3.11 13.69 -18.68
C ALA A 145 3.75 13.68 -17.28
#